data_AF-I0AMD3-F1
#
_entry.id   AF-I0AMD3-F1
#
_cell.length_a   1.000
_cell.length_b   1.000
_cell.length_c   1.000
_cell.angle_alpha   90.00
_cell.angle_beta   90.00
_cell.angle_gamma   90.00
#
_symmetry.space_group_name_H-M   'P 1'
#
loop_
_entity.id
_entity.type
_entity.pdbx_description
1 polymer ?
#
loop_
_entity_poly.entity_id
_entity_poly.type
_entity_poly.pdbx_seq_one_letter_code
_entity_poly.pdbx_strand_id
1 'polypeptide(L)' 'MTTKNFKNEIKLLDQIYEDMIEATHSEPDLNDIESMRLFIENSFRIFNRTIFRIVEVKNALSENEKPDSSTWNPPA' A
#
# COMPACT_ATOMS: atom_id res chain seq x y z
N MET A 1 3.22 22.00 -0.69
CA MET A 1 3.77 20.63 -0.54
C MET A 1 5.02 20.69 0.31
N THR A 2 4.99 20.26 1.56
CA THR A 2 6.21 20.04 2.33
C THR A 2 6.87 18.76 1.81
N THR A 3 8.09 18.88 1.31
CA THR A 3 8.92 17.82 0.69
C THR A 3 9.07 16.53 1.52
N LYS A 4 8.65 16.58 2.79
CA LYS A 4 8.70 15.48 3.77
C LYS A 4 7.61 14.42 3.54
N ASN A 5 6.41 14.79 3.07
CA ASN A 5 5.33 13.82 2.83
C ASN A 5 5.59 12.98 1.58
N PHE A 6 6.02 13.62 0.49
CA PHE A 6 6.27 12.93 -0.77
C PHE A 6 7.35 11.84 -0.68
N LYS A 7 8.45 12.08 0.07
CA LYS A 7 9.48 11.06 0.29
C LYS A 7 8.97 9.86 1.09
N ASN A 8 8.04 10.08 2.03
CA ASN A 8 7.44 9.00 2.80
C ASN A 8 6.45 8.19 1.94
N GLU A 9 5.67 8.85 1.09
CA GLU A 9 4.76 8.21 0.14
C GLU A 9 5.52 7.30 -0.83
N ILE A 10 6.64 7.77 -1.40
CA ILE A 10 7.52 6.94 -2.25
C ILE A 10 8.05 5.73 -1.48
N LYS A 11 8.51 5.92 -0.24
CA LYS A 11 8.98 4.81 0.59
C LYS A 11 7.89 3.76 0.85
N LEU A 12 6.65 4.18 1.07
CA LEU A 12 5.53 3.25 1.25
C LEU A 12 5.24 2.46 -0.05
N LEU A 13 5.38 3.10 -1.22
CA LEU A 13 5.25 2.43 -2.51
C LEU A 13 6.38 1.42 -2.76
N ASP A 14 7.62 1.76 -2.43
CA ASP A 14 8.76 0.83 -2.51
C ASP A 14 8.54 -0.39 -1.61
N GLN A 15 8.04 -0.17 -0.40
CA GLN A 15 7.69 -1.25 0.53
C GLN A 15 6.54 -2.13 0.03
N ILE A 16 5.54 -1.56 -0.64
CA ILE A 16 4.48 -2.33 -1.31
C ILE A 16 5.07 -3.18 -2.44
N TYR A 17 6.02 -2.64 -3.21
CA TYR A 17 6.67 -3.40 -4.27
C TYR A 17 7.47 -4.59 -3.72
N GLU A 18 8.27 -4.37 -2.67
CA GLU A 18 9.03 -5.44 -1.99
C GLU A 18 8.11 -6.55 -1.47
N ASP A 19 6.99 -6.19 -0.84
CA ASP A 19 5.98 -7.15 -0.38
C ASP A 19 5.45 -8.03 -1.51
N MET A 20 5.16 -7.43 -2.67
CA MET A 20 4.63 -8.16 -3.82
C MET A 20 5.70 -9.09 -4.43
N ILE A 21 6.97 -8.68 -4.42
CA ILE A 21 8.09 -9.54 -4.84
C ILE A 21 8.28 -10.72 -3.87
N GLU A 22 8.18 -10.48 -2.55
CA GLU A 22 8.25 -11.52 -1.52
C GLU A 22 7.15 -12.58 -1.72
N ALA A 23 5.92 -12.14 -2.00
CA ALA A 23 4.80 -13.03 -2.25
C ALA A 23 4.97 -13.88 -3.53
N THR A 24 5.54 -13.33 -4.61
CA THR A 24 5.70 -14.06 -5.88
C THR A 24 6.83 -15.07 -5.88
N HIS A 25 7.90 -14.85 -5.10
CA HIS A 25 9.05 -15.75 -5.07
C HIS A 25 8.89 -16.93 -4.09
N SER A 26 7.83 -16.94 -3.30
CA SER A 26 7.61 -17.94 -2.24
C SER A 26 6.87 -19.19 -2.74
N GLU A 27 7.19 -19.73 -3.91
CA GLU A 27 6.47 -20.91 -4.44
C GLU A 27 6.64 -22.13 -3.50
N PRO A 28 5.55 -22.73 -2.99
CA PRO A 28 5.63 -23.90 -2.12
C PRO A 28 5.89 -25.17 -2.92
N ASP A 29 6.52 -26.17 -2.29
CA ASP A 29 6.40 -27.55 -2.77
C ASP A 29 4.94 -28.00 -2.67
N LEU A 30 4.32 -28.29 -3.82
CA LEU A 30 2.92 -28.70 -3.91
C LEU A 30 2.65 -30.12 -3.41
N ASN A 31 3.71 -30.91 -3.20
CA ASN A 31 3.59 -32.26 -2.63
C ASN A 31 3.73 -32.25 -1.10
N ASP A 32 4.11 -31.12 -0.51
CA ASP A 32 4.21 -30.95 0.94
C ASP A 32 3.08 -30.06 1.46
N ILE A 33 2.15 -30.70 2.18
CA ILE A 33 0.98 -30.03 2.77
C ILE A 33 1.41 -28.91 3.74
N GLU A 34 2.49 -29.09 4.48
CA GLU A 34 2.95 -28.10 5.45
C GLU A 34 3.56 -26.88 4.74
N SER A 35 4.37 -27.11 3.71
CA SER A 35 4.87 -26.06 2.82
C SER A 35 3.73 -25.23 2.21
N MET A 36 2.68 -25.87 1.69
CA MET A 36 1.50 -25.17 1.16
C MET A 36 0.76 -24.37 2.23
N ARG A 37 0.56 -24.94 3.42
CA ARG A 37 -0.10 -24.25 4.54
C ARG A 37 0.67 -22.98 4.93
N LEU A 38 1.98 -23.11 5.11
CA LEU A 38 2.85 -21.98 5.46
C LEU A 38 2.85 -20.91 4.37
N PHE A 39 2.88 -21.31 3.10
CA PHE A 39 2.77 -20.38 1.98
C PHE A 39 1.46 -19.59 2.01
N ILE A 40 0.32 -20.25 2.24
CA ILE A 40 -0.99 -19.59 2.33
C ILE A 40 -1.03 -18.61 3.51
N GLU A 41 -0.58 -19.03 4.69
CA GLU A 41 -0.53 -18.18 5.90
C GLU A 41 0.36 -16.94 5.68
N ASN A 42 1.52 -17.12 5.05
CA ASN A 42 2.44 -16.02 4.72
C ASN A 42 1.85 -15.09 3.65
N SER A 43 1.20 -15.63 2.63
CA SER A 43 0.53 -14.85 1.58
C SER A 43 -0.55 -13.94 2.17
N PHE A 44 -1.40 -14.46 3.07
CA PHE A 44 -2.39 -13.64 3.75
C PHE A 44 -1.76 -12.52 4.59
N ARG A 45 -0.66 -12.81 5.28
CA ARG A 45 0.07 -11.79 6.06
C ARG A 45 0.62 -10.68 5.16
N ILE A 46 1.24 -11.04 4.04
CA ILE A 46 1.77 -10.07 3.07
C ILE A 46 0.62 -9.23 2.49
N PHE A 47 -0.47 -9.86 2.02
CA PHE A 47 -1.60 -9.11 1.46
C PHE A 47 -2.23 -8.14 2.47
N ASN A 48 -2.39 -8.55 3.73
CA ASN A 48 -2.88 -7.66 4.76
C ASN A 48 -1.95 -6.45 4.95
N ARG A 49 -0.63 -6.68 5.05
CA ARG A 49 0.37 -5.61 5.15
C ARG A 49 0.32 -4.65 3.96
N THR A 50 0.22 -5.19 2.74
CA THR A 50 0.08 -4.41 1.50
C THR A 50 -1.19 -3.55 1.52
N ILE A 51 -2.34 -4.12 1.91
CA ILE A 51 -3.62 -3.39 1.99
C ILE A 51 -3.50 -2.22 2.97
N PHE A 52 -2.92 -2.43 4.16
CA PHE A 52 -2.74 -1.35 5.13
C PHE A 52 -1.89 -0.21 4.58
N ARG A 53 -0.78 -0.52 3.92
CA ARG A 53 0.10 0.49 3.30
C ARG A 53 -0.59 1.26 2.18
N ILE A 54 -1.39 0.57 1.34
CA ILE A 54 -2.19 1.22 0.30
C ILE A 54 -3.20 2.20 0.92
N VAL A 55 -3.89 1.81 1.98
CA VAL A 55 -4.84 2.69 2.68
C VAL A 55 -4.14 3.92 3.26
N GLU A 56 -2.97 3.73 3.86
CA GLU A 56 -2.16 4.83 4.40
C GLU A 56 -1.76 5.83 3.31
N VAL A 57 -1.26 5.35 2.17
CA VAL A 57 -0.92 6.20 1.02
C VAL A 57 -2.16 6.92 0.49
N LYS A 58 -3.30 6.22 0.33
CA LYS A 58 -4.55 6.85 -0.14
C LYS A 58 -5.02 7.96 0.79
N ASN A 59 -5.00 7.74 2.09
CA ASN A 59 -5.40 8.75 3.08
C ASN A 59 -4.46 9.96 3.03
N ALA A 60 -3.14 9.74 2.96
CA ALA A 60 -2.17 10.82 2.84
C ALA A 60 -2.40 11.67 1.58
N LEU A 61 -2.75 11.03 0.45
CA LEU A 61 -3.08 11.73 -0.79
C LEU A 61 -4.41 12.50 -0.70
N SER A 62 -5.45 11.90 -0.10
CA SER A 62 -6.77 12.51 0.04
C SER A 62 -6.82 13.68 1.04
N GLU A 63 -6.00 13.66 2.11
CA GLU A 63 -5.89 14.80 3.02
C GLU A 63 -5.34 16.07 2.35
N ASN A 64 -4.70 15.93 1.18
CA ASN A 64 -4.21 17.05 0.38
C ASN A 64 -5.24 17.61 -0.62
N GLU A 65 -6.41 16.99 -0.80
CA GLU A 65 -7.54 17.56 -1.53
C GLU A 65 -8.32 18.54 -0.64
N LYS A 66 -7.71 19.68 -0.30
CA LYS A 66 -8.53 20.82 0.14
C LYS A 66 -9.20 21.42 -1.10
N PRO A 67 -10.51 21.74 -1.06
CA PRO A 67 -11.16 22.45 -2.16
C PRO A 67 -10.37 23.72 -2.44
N ASP A 68 -10.04 23.94 -3.71
CA ASP A 68 -9.37 25.17 -4.13
C ASP A 68 -10.35 26.35 -3.93
N SER A 69 -10.17 27.06 -2.83
CA SER A 69 -10.97 28.25 -2.48
C SER A 69 -10.83 29.37 -3.50
N SER A 70 -9.84 29.31 -4.41
CA SER A 70 -9.71 30.28 -5.50
C SER A 70 -10.79 30.15 -6.57
N THR A 71 -11.53 29.04 -6.58
CA THR A 71 -12.70 28.81 -7.45
C THR A 71 -14.05 29.17 -6.80
N TRP A 72 -14.04 29.66 -5.55
CA TRP A 72 -15.27 30.03 -4.85
C TRP A 72 -15.83 31.35 -5.40
N ASN A 73 -16.93 31.26 -6.17
CA ASN A 73 -17.72 32.42 -6.57
C ASN A 73 -18.97 32.51 -5.68
N PRO A 74 -19.08 33.48 -4.76
CA PRO A 74 -20.27 33.61 -3.92
C PRO A 74 -21.51 33.93 -4.76
N PRO A 75 -22.70 33.40 -4.41
CA PRO A 75 -23.93 33.70 -5.12
C PRO A 75 -24.29 35.19 -5.00
N ALA A 76 -24.81 35.75 -6.10
CA ALA A 76 -25.19 37.16 -6.26
C ALA A 76 -26.40 37.57 -5.42
#